data_AF-A0A1H3S140-F1
#
_entry.id   AF-A0A1H3S140-F1
#
_cell.length_a   1.000
_cell.length_b   1.000
_cell.length_c   1.000
_cell.angle_alpha   90.00
_cell.angle_beta   90.00
_cell.angle_gamma   90.00
#
_symmetry.space_group_name_H-M   'P 1'
#
loop_
_entity.id
_entity.type
_entity.pdbx_description
1 polymer ?
#
loop_
_entity_poly.entity_id
_entity_poly.type
_entity_poly.pdbx_seq_one_letter_code
_entity_poly.pdbx_strand_id
1 'polypeptide(L)'
;MPASRCELLRWQFDLTWSLFEFHLERLSPEDFLWEPAKLCWTMHRGEDGTWVPDWADAEPDPIPVPTIGWITWHIGWWWSVTIDHARGVPPRDRTEVEWPGAGQPTIDWLRGLRADWLAVLDELTDADLDAVASLPWQNDPEMTVAHTVGWVNAELMKNAAEIGQLRLVRAAA
;
A
#
# COMPACT_ATOMS: atom_id res chain seq x y z
N MET A 1 6.51 -11.27 -30.42
CA MET A 1 7.07 -12.08 -29.31
C MET A 1 6.16 -11.88 -28.11
N PRO A 2 5.96 -12.89 -27.25
CA PRO A 2 5.28 -12.66 -25.98
C PRO A 2 6.06 -11.62 -25.15
N ALA A 3 5.34 -10.85 -24.34
CA ALA A 3 5.94 -9.87 -23.43
C ALA A 3 6.89 -10.58 -22.43
N SER A 4 7.95 -9.90 -22.00
CA SER A 4 8.83 -10.38 -20.93
C SER A 4 8.08 -10.48 -19.59
N ARG A 5 8.68 -11.16 -18.61
CA ARG A 5 8.07 -11.25 -17.27
C ARG A 5 8.03 -9.88 -16.60
N CYS A 6 9.09 -9.08 -16.74
CA CYS A 6 9.09 -7.70 -16.26
C CYS A 6 7.99 -6.87 -16.93
N GLU A 7 7.84 -6.96 -18.27
CA GLU A 7 6.80 -6.23 -19.00
C GLU A 7 5.39 -6.61 -18.53
N LEU A 8 5.13 -7.90 -18.26
CA LEU A 8 3.84 -8.37 -17.76
C LEU A 8 3.54 -7.84 -16.34
N LEU A 9 4.50 -7.93 -15.43
CA LEU A 9 4.36 -7.45 -14.05
C LEU A 9 4.19 -5.94 -14.01
N ARG A 10 4.93 -5.21 -14.85
CA ARG A 10 4.83 -3.77 -15.02
C ARG A 10 3.45 -3.37 -15.54
N TRP A 11 2.95 -4.06 -16.56
CA TRP A 11 1.60 -3.83 -17.07
C TRP A 11 0.52 -4.07 -16.00
N GLN A 12 0.64 -5.13 -15.21
CA GLN A 12 -0.31 -5.42 -14.12
C GLN A 12 -0.27 -4.33 -13.04
N PHE A 13 0.91 -3.80 -12.72
CA PHE A 13 1.04 -2.66 -11.82
C PHE A 13 0.34 -1.42 -12.39
N ASP A 14 0.58 -1.07 -13.65
CA ASP A 14 -0.04 0.11 -14.26
C ASP A 14 -1.58 -0.02 -14.38
N LEU A 15 -2.09 -1.24 -14.62
CA LEU A 15 -3.53 -1.55 -14.53
C LEU A 15 -4.08 -1.27 -13.12
N THR A 16 -3.40 -1.79 -12.11
CA THR A 16 -3.79 -1.63 -10.70
C THR A 16 -3.75 -0.17 -10.28
N TRP A 17 -2.68 0.53 -10.66
CA TRP A 17 -2.53 1.95 -10.39
C TRP A 17 -3.63 2.79 -11.04
N SER A 18 -4.06 2.44 -12.26
CA SER A 18 -5.12 3.19 -12.95
C SER A 18 -6.43 3.20 -12.16
N LEU A 19 -6.80 2.08 -11.51
CA LEU A 19 -7.95 2.03 -10.60
C LEU A 19 -7.70 2.85 -9.33
N PHE A 20 -6.50 2.72 -8.76
CA PHE A 20 -6.17 3.42 -7.53
C PHE A 20 -6.17 4.95 -7.72
N GLU A 21 -5.53 5.45 -8.77
CA GLU A 21 -5.51 6.86 -9.17
C GLU A 21 -6.93 7.40 -9.37
N PHE A 22 -7.79 6.65 -10.07
CA PHE A 22 -9.19 7.03 -10.25
C PHE A 22 -9.91 7.26 -8.91
N HIS A 23 -9.58 6.49 -7.88
CA HIS A 23 -10.10 6.69 -6.53
C HIS A 23 -9.45 7.87 -5.81
N LEU A 24 -8.11 7.98 -5.84
CA LEU A 24 -7.35 9.03 -5.16
C LEU A 24 -7.76 10.44 -5.61
N GLU A 25 -7.95 10.66 -6.90
CA GLU A 25 -8.37 11.97 -7.45
C GLU A 25 -9.75 12.44 -6.97
N ARG A 26 -10.55 11.54 -6.38
CA ARG A 26 -11.94 11.80 -5.96
C ARG A 26 -12.09 11.82 -4.44
N LEU A 27 -11.01 11.64 -3.69
CA LEU A 27 -11.04 11.74 -2.23
C LEU A 27 -10.99 13.20 -1.79
N SER A 28 -11.88 13.57 -0.89
CA SER A 28 -11.79 14.81 -0.12
C SER A 28 -11.21 14.53 1.28
N PRO A 29 -10.68 15.55 2.00
CA PRO A 29 -10.09 15.35 3.32
C PRO A 29 -11.04 14.67 4.32
N GLU A 30 -12.34 14.94 4.23
CA GLU A 30 -13.34 14.33 5.10
C GLU A 30 -13.59 12.84 4.82
N ASP A 31 -13.13 12.28 3.70
CA ASP A 31 -13.25 10.83 3.41
C ASP A 31 -12.35 9.98 4.30
N PHE A 32 -11.17 10.50 4.65
CA PHE A 32 -10.12 9.69 5.26
C PHE A 32 -10.50 9.19 6.66
N LEU A 33 -11.13 10.03 7.47
CA LEU A 33 -11.49 9.69 8.85
C LEU A 33 -12.98 9.37 9.01
N TRP A 34 -13.70 9.19 7.91
CA TRP A 34 -15.09 8.74 7.98
C TRP A 34 -15.16 7.28 8.43
N GLU A 35 -15.95 7.03 9.47
CA GLU A 35 -16.13 5.70 10.07
C GLU A 35 -17.32 4.97 9.43
N PRO A 36 -17.11 3.88 8.68
CA PRO A 36 -18.19 3.12 8.03
C PRO A 36 -19.02 2.26 9.01
N ALA A 37 -18.51 2.03 10.22
CA ALA A 37 -19.11 1.16 11.23
C ALA A 37 -18.80 1.67 12.64
N LYS A 38 -19.48 1.13 13.66
CA LYS A 38 -19.17 1.45 15.07
C LYS A 38 -17.82 0.91 15.54
N LEU A 39 -17.36 -0.18 14.93
CA LEU A 39 -16.08 -0.82 15.22
C LEU A 39 -15.17 -0.60 14.01
N CYS A 40 -14.29 0.39 14.12
CA CYS A 40 -13.35 0.75 13.06
C CYS A 40 -11.91 0.74 13.55
N TRP A 41 -11.00 0.56 12.59
CA TRP A 41 -9.60 0.96 12.74
C TRP A 41 -9.37 2.25 11.97
N THR A 42 -8.79 3.24 12.63
CA THR A 42 -8.56 4.57 12.07
C THR A 42 -7.20 5.14 12.46
N MET A 43 -6.91 6.34 11.96
CA MET A 43 -5.74 7.13 12.35
C MET A 43 -6.15 8.12 13.43
N HIS A 44 -5.40 8.15 14.53
CA HIS A 44 -5.58 9.06 15.65
C HIS A 44 -4.49 10.11 15.67
N ARG A 45 -4.85 11.33 16.05
CA ARG A 45 -3.86 12.39 16.21
C ARG A 45 -3.39 12.44 17.66
N GLY A 46 -2.10 12.19 17.88
CA GLY A 46 -1.44 12.26 19.18
C GLY A 46 -1.33 13.69 19.70
N GLU A 47 -1.02 13.83 20.99
CA GLU A 47 -0.84 15.14 21.66
C GLU A 47 0.33 15.95 21.08
N ASP A 48 1.35 15.26 20.57
CA ASP A 48 2.51 15.84 19.88
C ASP A 48 2.22 16.19 18.40
N GLY A 49 1.00 15.92 17.94
CA GLY A 49 0.55 16.20 16.58
C GLY A 49 0.84 15.09 15.55
N THR A 50 1.52 14.01 15.96
CA THR A 50 1.80 12.84 15.12
C THR A 50 0.54 12.00 14.89
N TRP A 51 0.53 11.20 13.82
CA TRP A 51 -0.55 10.27 13.54
C TRP A 51 -0.20 8.86 14.01
N VAL A 52 -1.10 8.25 14.78
CA VAL A 52 -0.96 6.91 15.33
C VAL A 52 -2.10 6.04 14.80
N PRO A 53 -1.81 4.92 14.13
CA PRO A 53 -2.84 3.99 13.67
C PRO A 53 -3.39 3.17 14.84
N ASP A 54 -4.66 2.78 14.76
CA ASP A 54 -5.09 1.60 15.49
C ASP A 54 -4.28 0.38 15.05
N TRP A 55 -3.81 -0.41 16.00
CA TRP A 55 -2.96 -1.57 15.75
C TRP A 55 -3.16 -2.64 16.81
N ALA A 56 -3.08 -3.90 16.39
CA ALA A 56 -2.96 -5.04 17.29
C ALA A 56 -2.02 -6.07 16.66
N ASP A 57 -1.12 -6.65 17.46
CA ASP A 57 -0.20 -7.70 16.98
C ASP A 57 -0.94 -9.00 16.63
N ALA A 58 -2.07 -9.25 17.29
CA ALA A 58 -3.00 -10.32 16.97
C ALA A 58 -4.30 -9.72 16.46
N GLU A 59 -4.84 -10.31 15.39
CA GLU A 59 -6.08 -9.87 14.78
C GLU A 59 -7.25 -9.96 15.76
N PRO A 60 -7.98 -8.86 16.03
CA PRO A 60 -9.14 -8.88 16.92
C PRO A 60 -10.31 -9.67 16.34
N ASP A 61 -11.18 -10.20 17.21
CA ASP A 61 -12.45 -10.81 16.82
C ASP A 61 -13.63 -10.08 17.50
N PRO A 62 -14.51 -9.40 16.73
CA PRO A 62 -14.49 -9.26 15.27
C PRO A 62 -13.43 -8.26 14.78
N ILE A 63 -12.99 -8.44 13.53
CA ILE A 63 -12.04 -7.56 12.86
C ILE A 63 -12.66 -6.17 12.65
N PRO A 64 -12.04 -5.07 13.11
CA PRO A 64 -12.55 -3.72 12.89
C PRO A 64 -12.47 -3.30 11.41
N VAL A 65 -13.47 -2.56 10.95
CA VAL A 65 -13.49 -2.06 9.55
C VAL A 65 -12.48 -0.91 9.42
N PRO A 66 -11.51 -0.97 8.50
CA PRO A 66 -10.54 0.11 8.37
C PRO A 66 -11.15 1.35 7.69
N THR A 67 -10.79 2.53 8.15
CA THR A 67 -11.10 3.80 7.46
C THR A 67 -10.14 4.00 6.28
N ILE A 68 -10.47 4.91 5.36
CA ILE A 68 -9.57 5.26 4.24
C ILE A 68 -8.22 5.80 4.76
N GLY A 69 -8.22 6.54 5.87
CA GLY A 69 -7.01 7.00 6.55
C GLY A 69 -6.14 5.83 7.00
N TRP A 70 -6.74 4.82 7.64
CA TRP A 70 -6.00 3.62 8.07
C TRP A 70 -5.45 2.84 6.86
N ILE A 71 -6.26 2.63 5.83
CA ILE A 71 -5.83 1.90 4.61
C ILE A 71 -4.66 2.63 3.95
N THR A 72 -4.72 3.96 3.81
CA THR A 72 -3.66 4.72 3.15
C THR A 72 -2.36 4.78 3.97
N TRP A 73 -2.43 4.83 5.30
CA TRP A 73 -1.26 4.59 6.15
C TRP A 73 -0.71 3.17 5.96
N HIS A 74 -1.57 2.16 5.96
CA HIS A 74 -1.15 0.76 5.79
C HIS A 74 -0.45 0.54 4.45
N ILE A 75 -0.98 1.09 3.35
CA ILE A 75 -0.32 1.12 2.04
C ILE A 75 1.06 1.74 2.14
N GLY A 76 1.12 2.94 2.72
CA GLY A 76 2.38 3.64 2.89
C GLY A 76 3.40 2.82 3.67
N TRP A 77 2.99 2.15 4.74
CA TRP A 77 3.87 1.30 5.53
C TRP A 77 4.41 0.10 4.75
N TRP A 78 3.54 -0.79 4.27
CA TRP A 78 4.02 -2.02 3.62
C TRP A 78 4.81 -1.71 2.36
N TRP A 79 4.42 -0.68 1.61
CA TRP A 79 5.04 -0.37 0.33
C TRP A 79 6.40 0.29 0.50
N SER A 80 6.52 1.22 1.45
CA SER A 80 7.81 1.85 1.78
C SER A 80 8.81 0.79 2.25
N VAL A 81 8.40 -0.12 3.14
CA VAL A 81 9.27 -1.23 3.61
C VAL A 81 9.66 -2.16 2.45
N THR A 82 8.74 -2.46 1.55
CA THR A 82 9.03 -3.27 0.35
C THR A 82 10.05 -2.60 -0.57
N ILE A 83 9.96 -1.29 -0.77
CA ILE A 83 10.93 -0.50 -1.54
C ILE A 83 12.32 -0.57 -0.89
N ASP A 84 12.42 -0.45 0.44
CA ASP A 84 13.70 -0.54 1.14
C ASP A 84 14.37 -1.91 0.92
N HIS A 85 13.59 -2.98 1.04
CA HIS A 85 14.06 -4.34 0.77
C HIS A 85 14.52 -4.51 -0.68
N ALA A 86 13.75 -4.01 -1.65
CA ALA A 86 14.09 -4.11 -3.07
C ALA A 86 15.35 -3.30 -3.43
N ARG A 87 15.60 -2.17 -2.75
CA ARG A 87 16.82 -1.37 -2.90
C ARG A 87 18.02 -1.90 -2.10
N GLY A 88 17.83 -2.94 -1.28
CA GLY A 88 18.88 -3.51 -0.44
C GLY A 88 19.36 -2.59 0.68
N VAL A 89 18.51 -1.65 1.12
CA VAL A 89 18.81 -0.77 2.27
C VAL A 89 18.12 -1.30 3.54
N PRO A 90 18.58 -0.94 4.75
CA PRO A 90 17.91 -1.33 5.98
C PRO A 90 16.43 -0.89 5.97
N PRO A 91 15.47 -1.80 6.14
CA PRO A 91 14.06 -1.47 6.12
C PRO A 91 13.66 -0.67 7.36
N ARG A 92 12.85 0.36 7.17
CA ARG A 92 12.24 1.11 8.26
C ARG A 92 11.27 0.24 9.09
N ASP A 93 11.20 0.50 10.39
CA ASP A 93 10.18 -0.05 11.26
C ASP A 93 8.80 0.55 10.93
N ARG A 94 7.73 -0.18 11.25
CA ARG A 94 6.35 0.32 11.11
C ARG A 94 6.13 1.66 11.79
N THR A 95 6.71 1.84 12.97
CA THR A 95 6.58 3.05 13.79
C THR A 95 7.32 4.26 13.20
N GLU A 96 8.23 4.05 12.27
CA GLU A 96 8.94 5.12 11.54
C GLU A 96 8.15 5.60 10.31
N VAL A 97 7.04 4.94 9.95
CA VAL A 97 6.18 5.35 8.83
C VAL A 97 5.07 6.27 9.32
N GLU A 98 5.28 7.57 9.13
CA GLU A 98 4.30 8.60 9.46
C GLU A 98 3.28 8.79 8.35
N TRP A 99 1.99 8.69 8.70
CA TRP A 99 0.91 9.10 7.80
C TRP A 99 0.87 10.63 7.70
N PRO A 100 0.93 11.22 6.49
CA PRO A 100 1.03 12.67 6.33
C PRO A 100 -0.28 13.41 6.59
N GLY A 101 -1.36 12.69 6.88
CA GLY A 101 -2.69 13.24 7.13
C GLY A 101 -3.59 13.29 5.90
N ALA A 102 -4.86 13.56 6.14
CA ALA A 102 -5.92 13.48 5.13
C ALA A 102 -5.74 14.43 3.93
N GLY A 103 -6.27 14.01 2.78
CA GLY A 103 -6.34 14.82 1.56
C GLY A 103 -5.04 14.79 0.75
N GLN A 104 -4.68 15.95 0.19
CA GLN A 104 -3.56 16.08 -0.74
C GLN A 104 -2.21 15.54 -0.22
N PRO A 105 -1.82 15.73 1.07
CA PRO A 105 -0.56 15.19 1.57
C PRO A 105 -0.45 13.66 1.41
N THR A 106 -1.51 12.91 1.70
CA THR A 106 -1.53 11.45 1.50
C THR A 106 -1.50 11.08 0.03
N ILE A 107 -2.23 11.79 -0.82
CA ILE A 107 -2.27 11.52 -2.26
C ILE A 107 -0.88 11.71 -2.88
N ASP A 108 -0.20 12.80 -2.55
CA ASP A 108 1.14 13.09 -3.07
C ASP A 108 2.17 12.10 -2.55
N TRP A 109 2.06 11.70 -1.27
CA TRP A 109 2.91 10.67 -0.69
C TRP A 109 2.79 9.33 -1.42
N LEU A 110 1.56 8.85 -1.67
CA LEU A 110 1.32 7.60 -2.40
C LEU A 110 1.80 7.66 -3.85
N ARG A 111 1.66 8.81 -4.52
CA ARG A 111 2.23 9.03 -5.87
C ARG A 111 3.76 9.03 -5.85
N GLY A 112 4.37 9.54 -4.77
CA GLY A 112 5.81 9.44 -4.53
C GLY A 112 6.27 7.99 -4.41
N LEU A 113 5.58 7.20 -3.60
CA LEU A 113 5.86 5.75 -3.46
C LEU A 113 5.71 5.00 -4.78
N ARG A 114 4.73 5.38 -5.62
CA ARG A 114 4.67 4.88 -7.00
C ARG A 114 5.94 5.19 -7.76
N ALA A 115 6.38 6.46 -7.79
CA ALA A 115 7.57 6.84 -8.55
C ALA A 115 8.80 6.06 -8.08
N ASP A 116 8.97 5.89 -6.77
CA ASP A 116 10.04 5.10 -6.17
C ASP A 116 9.98 3.62 -6.56
N TRP A 117 8.79 3.03 -6.55
CA TRP A 117 8.58 1.65 -6.95
C TRP A 117 8.79 1.42 -8.44
N LEU A 118 8.35 2.37 -9.28
CA LEU A 118 8.60 2.29 -10.72
C LEU A 118 10.10 2.34 -11.03
N ALA A 119 10.87 3.16 -10.32
CA ALA A 119 12.33 3.16 -10.45
C ALA A 119 12.94 1.79 -10.10
N VAL A 120 12.43 1.12 -9.06
CA VAL A 120 12.84 -0.26 -8.74
C VAL A 120 12.50 -1.22 -9.89
N LEU A 121 11.27 -1.18 -10.41
CA LEU A 121 10.85 -2.08 -11.49
C LEU A 121 11.64 -1.85 -12.78
N ASP A 122 12.00 -0.61 -13.09
CA ASP A 122 12.73 -0.24 -14.30
C ASP A 122 14.20 -0.72 -14.28
N GLU A 123 14.74 -1.05 -13.09
CA GLU A 123 16.08 -1.63 -12.91
C GLU A 123 16.09 -3.17 -12.98
N LEU A 124 14.93 -3.83 -12.87
CA LEU A 124 14.84 -5.29 -12.86
C LEU A 124 14.90 -5.91 -14.26
N THR A 125 15.71 -6.95 -14.39
CA THR A 125 15.69 -7.85 -15.54
C THR A 125 14.91 -9.14 -15.26
N ASP A 126 14.52 -9.87 -16.30
CA ASP A 126 13.85 -11.17 -16.17
C ASP A 126 14.68 -12.19 -15.35
N ALA A 127 16.01 -12.04 -15.30
CA ALA A 127 16.88 -12.89 -14.50
C ALA A 127 16.86 -12.51 -13.01
N ASP A 128 16.76 -11.23 -12.68
CA ASP A 128 16.68 -10.74 -11.30
C ASP A 128 15.40 -11.23 -10.61
N LEU A 129 14.33 -11.45 -11.39
CA LEU A 129 13.06 -11.98 -10.92
C LEU A 129 13.14 -13.38 -10.28
N ASP A 130 14.23 -14.12 -10.52
CA ASP A 130 14.46 -15.46 -9.99
C ASP A 130 15.31 -15.47 -8.71
N ALA A 131 15.82 -14.32 -8.26
CA ALA A 131 16.48 -14.20 -6.98
C ALA A 131 15.50 -14.44 -5.82
N VAL A 132 16.00 -15.02 -4.72
CA VAL A 132 15.21 -15.23 -3.50
C VAL A 132 14.81 -13.87 -2.93
N ALA A 133 13.52 -13.71 -2.64
CA ALA A 133 12.99 -12.51 -2.04
C ALA A 133 13.03 -12.57 -0.51
N SER A 134 13.37 -11.45 0.11
CA SER A 134 13.41 -11.33 1.57
C SER A 134 12.03 -11.06 2.17
N LEU A 135 11.28 -10.11 1.60
CA LEU A 135 9.97 -9.68 2.07
C LEU A 135 8.87 -9.99 1.04
N PRO A 136 7.65 -10.35 1.45
CA PRO A 136 7.17 -10.66 2.82
C PRO A 136 7.47 -12.09 3.30
N TRP A 137 8.42 -12.79 2.67
CA TRP A 137 8.58 -14.25 2.78
C TRP A 137 9.65 -14.73 3.77
N GLN A 138 10.29 -13.82 4.52
CA GLN A 138 11.36 -14.14 5.48
C GLN A 138 12.52 -14.96 4.88
N ASN A 139 12.88 -14.69 3.62
CA ASN A 139 13.89 -15.42 2.85
C ASN A 139 13.55 -16.91 2.61
N ASP A 140 12.27 -17.25 2.49
CA ASP A 140 11.85 -18.55 1.96
C ASP A 140 12.48 -18.77 0.57
N PRO A 141 13.30 -19.81 0.37
CA PRO A 141 13.98 -20.06 -0.90
C PRO A 141 13.03 -20.38 -2.06
N GLU A 142 11.76 -20.70 -1.80
CA GLU A 142 10.76 -20.92 -2.84
C GLU A 142 10.13 -19.61 -3.35
N MET A 143 10.30 -18.51 -2.60
CA MET A 143 9.71 -17.22 -2.92
C MET A 143 10.74 -16.29 -3.56
N THR A 144 10.42 -15.83 -4.77
CA THR A 144 11.34 -15.02 -5.58
C THR A 144 10.94 -13.55 -5.66
N VAL A 145 11.82 -12.70 -6.21
CA VAL A 145 11.50 -11.29 -6.51
C VAL A 145 10.24 -11.17 -7.36
N ALA A 146 10.00 -12.08 -8.32
CA ALA A 146 8.75 -12.13 -9.07
C ALA A 146 7.51 -12.28 -8.17
N HIS A 147 7.60 -13.10 -7.13
CA HIS A 147 6.50 -13.29 -6.17
C HIS A 147 6.25 -12.03 -5.36
N THR A 148 7.31 -11.32 -4.95
CA THR A 148 7.17 -10.03 -4.26
C THR A 148 6.52 -8.97 -5.15
N VAL A 149 6.93 -8.83 -6.42
CA VAL A 149 6.30 -7.88 -7.34
C VAL A 149 4.83 -8.24 -7.60
N GLY A 150 4.53 -9.53 -7.81
CA GLY A 150 3.16 -10.01 -7.95
C GLY A 150 2.31 -9.76 -6.69
N TRP A 151 2.90 -9.94 -5.51
CA TRP A 151 2.26 -9.64 -4.23
C TRP A 151 1.97 -8.14 -4.07
N VAL A 152 2.92 -7.25 -4.39
CA VAL A 152 2.69 -5.79 -4.38
C VAL A 152 1.50 -5.42 -5.27
N ASN A 153 1.42 -5.99 -6.48
CA ASN A 153 0.29 -5.75 -7.38
C ASN A 153 -1.04 -6.22 -6.77
N ALA A 154 -1.05 -7.39 -6.13
CA ALA A 154 -2.24 -7.96 -5.50
C ALA A 154 -2.70 -7.14 -4.27
N GLU A 155 -1.77 -6.77 -3.37
CA GLU A 155 -2.05 -5.95 -2.20
C GLU A 155 -2.59 -4.58 -2.57
N LEU A 156 -1.96 -3.93 -3.56
CA LEU A 156 -2.41 -2.64 -4.04
C LEU A 156 -3.80 -2.71 -4.68
N MET A 157 -4.10 -3.76 -5.45
CA MET A 157 -5.43 -3.98 -6.03
C MET A 157 -6.49 -4.17 -4.94
N LYS A 158 -6.18 -4.97 -3.92
CA LYS A 158 -7.04 -5.16 -2.75
C LYS A 158 -7.32 -3.82 -2.07
N ASN A 159 -6.30 -3.04 -1.74
CA ASN A 159 -6.47 -1.76 -1.07
C ASN A 159 -7.19 -0.72 -1.94
N ALA A 160 -6.94 -0.71 -3.25
CA ALA A 160 -7.68 0.14 -4.18
C ALA A 160 -9.17 -0.20 -4.16
N ALA A 161 -9.52 -1.49 -4.19
CA ALA A 161 -10.91 -1.94 -4.12
C ALA A 161 -11.58 -1.56 -2.78
N GLU A 162 -10.87 -1.70 -1.65
CA GLU A 162 -11.37 -1.30 -0.32
C GLU A 162 -11.68 0.20 -0.27
N ILE A 163 -10.74 1.06 -0.70
CA ILE A 163 -10.94 2.51 -0.77
C ILE A 163 -12.10 2.86 -1.73
N GLY A 164 -12.17 2.19 -2.87
CA GLY A 164 -13.25 2.33 -3.83
C GLY A 164 -14.61 2.05 -3.21
N GLN A 165 -14.72 0.94 -2.49
CA GLN A 165 -15.95 0.53 -1.84
C GLN A 165 -16.35 1.50 -0.73
N LEU A 166 -15.42 1.92 0.13
CA LEU A 166 -15.71 2.89 1.19
C LEU A 166 -16.23 4.23 0.63
N ARG A 167 -15.62 4.74 -0.43
CA ARG A 167 -16.08 5.96 -1.11
C ARG A 167 -17.51 5.80 -1.64
N LEU A 168 -17.82 4.66 -2.26
CA LEU A 168 -19.16 4.40 -2.81
C LEU A 168 -20.21 4.28 -1.70
N VAL A 169 -19.90 3.58 -0.61
CA VAL A 169 -20.80 3.45 0.54
C VAL A 169 -21.06 4.82 1.16
N ARG A 170 -20.03 5.63 1.39
CA ARG A 170 -20.19 6.97 1.94
C ARG A 170 -21.05 7.88 1.06
N ALA A 171 -20.82 7.86 -0.26
CA ALA A 171 -21.56 8.70 -1.20
C ALA A 171 -23.05 8.31 -1.33
N ALA A 172 -23.40 7.08 -0.96
CA ALA A 172 -24.78 6.57 -1.00
C ALA A 172 -25.56 6.74 0.32
N ALA A 173 -24.87 7.14 1.40
CA ALA A 173 -25.45 7.36 2.73
C ALA A 173 -26.06 8.76 2.87
#